data_AF-A0A1Y4SWU9-F1
#
_entry.id   AF-A0A1Y4SWU9-F1
#
_cell.length_a   1.000
_cell.length_b   1.000
_cell.length_c   1.000
_cell.angle_alpha   90.00
_cell.angle_beta   90.00
_cell.angle_gamma   90.00
#
_symmetry.space_group_name_H-M   'P 1'
#
loop_
_entity.id
_entity.type
_entity.pdbx_description
1 polymer ?
#
loop_
_entity_poly.entity_id
_entity_poly.type
_entity_poly.pdbx_seq_one_letter_code
_entity_poly.pdbx_strand_id
1 'polypeptide(L)'
;MGLFKKKKTVIDYDAVFKEQYKSVNQLTQQAHQEMDYVIKESLYEVIVEKYRELIELIDQGAHFDKEHFEALKDNAMKELQSIHQINEMNT
;
A
#
# COMPACT_ATOMS: atom_id res chain seq x y z
N MET A 1 -9.31 10.47 -44.69
CA MET A 1 -9.06 9.62 -43.50
C MET A 1 -8.35 10.47 -42.46
N GLY A 2 -9.05 10.84 -41.38
CA GLY A 2 -8.55 11.78 -40.38
C GLY A 2 -7.47 11.16 -39.51
N LEU A 3 -6.35 11.87 -39.33
CA LEU A 3 -5.24 11.52 -38.46
C LEU A 3 -5.73 11.36 -37.02
N PHE A 4 -5.85 10.11 -36.56
CA PHE A 4 -5.99 9.79 -35.15
C PHE A 4 -4.69 10.17 -34.43
N LYS A 5 -4.59 11.43 -33.96
CA LYS A 5 -3.62 11.80 -32.93
C LYS A 5 -4.00 11.00 -31.69
N LYS A 6 -3.32 9.87 -31.43
CA LYS A 6 -3.36 9.19 -30.14
C LYS A 6 -3.00 10.24 -29.08
N LYS A 7 -3.98 10.75 -28.34
CA LYS A 7 -3.72 11.52 -27.13
C LYS A 7 -2.89 10.59 -26.25
N LYS A 8 -1.61 10.92 -26.02
CA LYS A 8 -0.85 10.29 -24.93
C LYS A 8 -1.69 10.51 -23.68
N THR A 9 -2.27 9.46 -23.13
CA THR A 9 -2.88 9.52 -21.80
C THR A 9 -1.73 9.88 -20.88
N VAL A 10 -1.66 11.14 -20.46
CA VAL A 10 -0.74 11.54 -19.39
C VAL A 10 -1.28 10.82 -18.17
N ILE A 11 -0.55 9.82 -17.69
CA ILE A 11 -0.91 9.12 -16.46
C ILE A 11 -0.80 10.14 -15.35
N ASP A 12 -1.91 10.41 -14.68
CA ASP A 12 -1.94 11.26 -13.51
C ASP A 12 -1.53 10.41 -12.31
N TYR A 13 -0.22 10.34 -12.06
CA TYR A 13 0.33 9.58 -10.95
C TYR A 13 -0.18 10.08 -9.60
N ASP A 14 -0.55 11.37 -9.48
CA ASP A 14 -1.12 11.90 -8.24
C ASP A 14 -2.52 11.35 -7.99
N ALA A 15 -3.34 11.23 -9.04
CA ALA A 15 -4.66 10.62 -8.94
C ALA A 15 -4.57 9.13 -8.59
N VAL A 16 -3.68 8.39 -9.27
CA VAL A 16 -3.46 6.96 -9.01
C VAL A 16 -2.96 6.74 -7.58
N PHE A 17 -2.02 7.58 -7.12
CA PHE A 17 -1.51 7.54 -5.74
C PHE A 17 -2.64 7.71 -4.72
N LYS A 18 -3.48 8.74 -4.89
CA LYS A 18 -4.59 9.01 -3.96
C LYS A 18 -5.60 7.88 -3.92
N GLU A 19 -5.89 7.25 -5.06
CA GLU A 19 -6.78 6.09 -5.13
C GLU A 19 -6.19 4.88 -4.39
N GLN A 20 -4.93 4.55 -4.66
CA GLN A 20 -4.25 3.47 -3.96
C GLN A 20 -4.14 3.72 -2.46
N TYR A 21 -3.81 4.95 -2.05
CA TYR A 21 -3.67 5.28 -0.63
C TYR A 21 -4.99 5.16 0.12
N LYS A 22 -6.14 5.48 -0.51
CA LYS A 22 -7.46 5.19 0.07
C LYS A 22 -7.67 3.69 0.31
N SER A 23 -7.26 2.85 -0.64
CA SER A 23 -7.34 1.40 -0.50
C SER A 23 -6.45 0.90 0.65
N VAL A 24 -5.22 1.41 0.77
CA VAL A 24 -4.33 1.09 1.91
C VAL A 24 -4.97 1.45 3.25
N ASN A 25 -5.59 2.63 3.35
CA ASN A 25 -6.26 3.05 4.59
C ASN A 25 -7.47 2.16 4.94
N GLN A 26 -8.18 1.63 3.94
CA GLN A 26 -9.28 0.68 4.16
C GLN A 26 -8.75 -0.67 4.65
N LEU A 27 -7.72 -1.21 4.01
CA LEU A 27 -7.07 -2.45 4.43
C LEU A 27 -6.50 -2.35 5.84
N THR A 28 -5.87 -1.22 6.16
CA THR A 28 -5.32 -0.95 7.50
C THR A 28 -6.41 -0.93 8.56
N GLN A 29 -7.55 -0.29 8.28
CA GLN A 29 -8.71 -0.31 9.19
C GLN A 29 -9.29 -1.73 9.36
N GLN A 30 -9.39 -2.50 8.28
CA GLN A 30 -9.82 -3.91 8.35
C GLN A 30 -8.86 -4.72 9.21
N ALA A 31 -7.55 -4.59 9.01
CA ALA A 31 -6.53 -5.28 9.80
C ALA A 31 -6.57 -4.91 11.29
N HIS A 32 -6.89 -3.66 11.63
CA HIS A 32 -7.07 -3.25 13.02
C HIS A 32 -8.31 -3.86 13.69
N GLN A 33 -9.36 -4.11 12.91
CA GLN A 33 -10.62 -4.71 13.40
C GLN A 33 -10.59 -6.25 13.38
N GLU A 34 -9.63 -6.84 12.69
CA GLU A 34 -9.48 -8.29 12.59
C GLU A 34 -8.96 -8.89 13.90
N MET A 35 -9.67 -9.90 14.39
CA MET A 35 -9.34 -10.62 15.63
C MET A 35 -8.59 -11.92 15.35
N ASP A 36 -8.76 -12.50 14.15
CA ASP A 36 -8.02 -13.67 13.72
C ASP A 36 -6.61 -13.24 13.30
N TYR A 37 -5.60 -13.64 14.06
CA TYR A 37 -4.22 -13.22 13.80
C TYR A 37 -3.64 -13.78 12.51
N VAL A 38 -4.16 -14.90 11.97
CA VAL A 38 -3.74 -15.46 10.68
C VAL A 38 -4.28 -14.60 9.54
N ILE A 39 -5.55 -14.19 9.62
CA ILE A 39 -6.14 -13.25 8.65
C ILE A 39 -5.48 -11.89 8.77
N LYS A 40 -5.24 -11.43 10.00
CA LYS A 40 -4.58 -10.16 10.28
C LYS A 40 -3.17 -10.11 9.69
N GLU A 41 -2.40 -11.18 9.84
CA GLU A 41 -1.08 -11.32 9.19
C GLU A 41 -1.18 -11.14 7.68
N SER A 42 -2.11 -11.87 7.05
CA SER A 42 -2.33 -11.82 5.60
C SER A 42 -2.72 -10.42 5.12
N LEU A 43 -3.50 -9.67 5.92
CA LEU A 43 -3.84 -8.27 5.62
C LEU A 43 -2.61 -7.37 5.71
N TYR A 44 -1.75 -7.55 6.72
CA TYR A 44 -0.52 -6.77 6.86
C TYR A 44 0.51 -7.05 5.76
N GLU A 45 0.61 -8.27 5.25
CA GLU A 45 1.42 -8.58 4.06
C GLU A 45 0.98 -7.73 2.85
N VAL A 46 -0.34 -7.70 2.59
CA VAL A 46 -0.90 -6.90 1.50
C VAL A 46 -0.69 -5.40 1.72
N ILE A 47 -0.85 -4.92 2.96
CA ILE A 47 -0.63 -3.50 3.31
C ILE A 47 0.83 -3.10 3.03
N VAL A 48 1.81 -3.93 3.41
CA VAL A 48 3.23 -3.67 3.15
C VAL A 48 3.51 -3.57 1.65
N GLU A 49 2.98 -4.49 0.85
CA GLU A 49 3.13 -4.44 -0.61
C GLU A 49 2.47 -3.20 -1.22
N LYS A 50 1.29 -2.81 -0.73
CA LYS A 50 0.63 -1.60 -1.22
C LYS A 50 1.39 -0.32 -0.86
N TYR A 51 2.06 -0.26 0.29
CA TYR A 51 2.97 0.86 0.57
C TYR A 51 4.19 0.88 -0.37
N ARG A 52 4.71 -0.28 -0.80
CA ARG A 52 5.76 -0.34 -1.83
C ARG A 52 5.25 0.21 -3.16
N GLU A 53 4.05 -0.19 -3.60
CA GLU A 53 3.41 0.35 -4.81
C GLU A 53 3.25 1.89 -4.74
N LEU A 54 2.85 2.43 -3.59
CA LEU A 54 2.75 3.88 -3.38
C LEU A 54 4.11 4.57 -3.53
N ILE A 55 5.17 4.01 -2.97
CA ILE A 55 6.53 4.55 -3.10
C ILE A 55 6.99 4.49 -4.57
N GLU A 56 6.68 3.42 -5.30
CA GLU A 56 6.98 3.31 -6.73
C GLU A 56 6.24 4.38 -7.56
N LEU A 57 4.99 4.71 -7.20
CA LEU A 57 4.25 5.79 -7.86
C LEU A 57 4.91 7.16 -7.62
N ILE A 58 5.49 7.39 -6.43
CA ILE A 58 6.29 8.59 -6.15
C ILE A 58 7.54 8.62 -7.03
N ASP A 59 8.25 7.50 -7.13
CA ASP A 59 9.44 7.38 -7.99
C ASP A 59 9.12 7.56 -9.48
N GLN A 60 7.88 7.24 -9.90
CA GLN A 60 7.38 7.44 -11.27
C GLN A 60 6.94 8.88 -11.56
N GLY A 61 6.75 9.72 -10.54
CA GLY A 61 6.43 11.13 -10.68
C GLY A 61 5.22 11.64 -9.89
N ALA A 62 4.68 10.87 -8.94
CA ALA A 62 3.68 11.39 -8.01
C ALA A 62 4.33 12.37 -7.01
N HIS A 63 3.69 13.52 -6.75
CA HIS A 63 4.22 14.57 -5.87
C HIS A 63 3.80 14.36 -4.42
N PHE A 64 4.37 13.33 -3.77
CA PHE A 64 4.17 13.04 -2.35
C PHE A 64 5.49 12.82 -1.62
N ASP A 65 5.46 12.90 -0.30
CA ASP A 65 6.62 12.73 0.57
C ASP A 65 7.02 11.26 0.67
N LYS A 66 8.05 10.85 -0.07
CA LYS A 66 8.58 9.48 -0.06
C LYS A 66 8.99 9.01 1.33
N GLU A 67 9.68 9.85 2.10
CA GLU A 67 10.19 9.49 3.43
C GLU A 67 9.03 9.18 4.39
N HIS A 68 7.93 9.93 4.28
CA HIS A 68 6.71 9.65 5.03
C HIS A 68 6.15 8.25 4.72
N PHE A 69 6.03 7.88 3.45
CA PHE A 69 5.49 6.57 3.06
C PHE A 69 6.44 5.41 3.33
N GLU A 70 7.75 5.65 3.27
CA GLU A 70 8.76 4.68 3.74
C GLU A 70 8.61 4.40 5.24
N ALA A 71 8.43 5.44 6.05
CA ALA A 71 8.19 5.27 7.49
C ALA A 71 6.88 4.50 7.78
N LEU A 72 5.81 4.77 7.03
CA LEU A 72 4.55 4.03 7.16
C LEU A 72 4.72 2.55 6.80
N LYS A 73 5.43 2.25 5.70
CA LYS A 73 5.76 0.88 5.30
C LYS A 73 6.56 0.16 6.39
N ASP A 74 7.59 0.82 6.93
CA ASP A 74 8.44 0.22 7.97
C ASP A 74 7.66 -0.06 9.27
N ASN A 75 6.70 0.81 9.61
CA ASN A 75 5.79 0.55 10.73
C ASN A 75 4.88 -0.64 10.45
N ALA A 76 4.30 -0.75 9.25
CA ALA A 76 3.49 -1.91 8.86
C ALA A 76 4.32 -3.21 8.86
N MET A 77 5.59 -3.15 8.46
CA MET A 77 6.50 -4.31 8.51
C MET A 77 6.79 -4.74 9.96
N LYS A 78 6.98 -3.81 10.89
CA LYS A 78 7.18 -4.13 12.32
C LYS A 78 5.93 -4.78 12.93
N GLU A 79 4.75 -4.28 12.59
CA GLU A 79 3.49 -4.86 13.03
C GLU A 79 3.30 -6.27 12.45
N LEU A 80 3.58 -6.46 11.14
CA LEU A 80 3.57 -7.77 10.50
C LEU A 80 4.50 -8.76 11.21
N GLN A 81 5.74 -8.37 11.50
CA GLN A 81 6.69 -9.21 12.23
C GLN A 81 6.18 -9.59 13.62
N SER A 82 5.52 -8.66 14.31
CA SER A 82 4.95 -8.90 15.64
C SER A 82 3.78 -9.90 15.56
N ILE A 83 2.91 -9.77 14.55
CA ILE A 83 1.80 -10.68 14.31
C ILE A 83 2.30 -12.07 13.92
N HIS A 84 3.30 -12.15 13.04
CA HIS A 84 3.92 -13.40 12.63
C HIS A 84 4.44 -14.19 13.85
N GLN A 85 5.16 -13.52 14.76
CA GLN A 85 5.64 -14.13 16.00
C GLN A 85 4.48 -14.64 16.89
N ILE A 86 3.38 -13.89 16.98
CA ILE A 86 2.19 -14.33 17.72
C ILE A 86 1.62 -15.62 17.10
N ASN A 87 1.52 -15.69 15.77
CA ASN A 87 1.03 -16.87 15.08
C ASN A 87 1.95 -18.07 15.30
N GLU A 88 3.27 -17.90 15.15
CA GLU A 88 4.26 -18.95 15.41
C GLU A 88 4.19 -19.49 16.86
N MET A 89 3.90 -18.64 17.85
CA MET A 89 3.74 -19.07 19.25
C MET A 89 2.43 -19.82 19.53
N ASN A 90 1.42 -19.64 18.69
CA ASN A 90 0.10 -20.25 18.83
C ASN A 90 -0.08 -21.53 17.99
N THR A 91 0.95 -21.94 17.23
CA THR A 91 0.95 -23.15 16.38
C THR A 91 1.68 -24.31 17.07
#